data_AF-A0A1B1AZQ8-F1
#
_entry.id   AF-A0A1B1AZQ8-F1
#
_cell.length_a   1.000
_cell.length_b   1.000
_cell.length_c   1.000
_cell.angle_alpha   90.00
_cell.angle_beta   90.00
_cell.angle_gamma   90.00
#
_symmetry.space_group_name_H-M   'P 1'
#
loop_
_entity.id
_entity.type
_entity.pdbx_description
1 polymer ?
#
loop_
_entity_poly.entity_id
_entity_poly.type
_entity_poly.pdbx_seq_one_letter_code
_entity_poly.pdbx_strand_id
1 'polypeptide(L)'
;MLTEQSGKKPVAQVISDNLWMSPGLFIAASFVQFSVLKHPGWDRYAWWIYLAGWVPPALMLLWSGARRAKPPQGAPVIFALLAIYGIVTGVLQHDSFPL
;
A
#
# COMPACT_ATOMS: atom_id res chain seq x y z
N MET A 1 -28.52 20.15 -28.99
CA MET A 1 -27.05 20.15 -28.82
C MET A 1 -26.76 19.69 -27.40
N LEU A 2 -26.35 18.43 -27.25
CA LEU A 2 -26.01 17.82 -25.97
C LEU A 2 -24.60 18.26 -25.60
N THR A 3 -24.46 19.13 -24.61
CA THR A 3 -23.16 19.46 -24.01
C THR A 3 -22.59 18.21 -23.37
N GLU A 4 -21.54 17.67 -23.98
CA GLU A 4 -20.58 16.73 -23.42
C GLU A 4 -20.15 17.20 -22.02
N GLN A 5 -20.76 16.66 -20.97
CA GLN A 5 -20.21 16.77 -19.62
C GLN A 5 -19.00 15.83 -19.57
N SER A 6 -17.83 16.37 -19.90
CA SER A 6 -16.52 15.73 -19.72
C SER A 6 -16.43 15.16 -18.30
N GLY A 7 -16.68 13.85 -18.16
CA GLY A 7 -16.72 13.09 -16.92
C GLY A 7 -15.34 12.95 -16.27
N LYS A 8 -14.78 14.05 -15.79
CA LYS A 8 -13.56 14.05 -14.96
C LYS A 8 -13.96 13.77 -13.52
N LYS A 9 -13.40 12.72 -12.93
CA LYS A 9 -13.53 12.45 -11.50
C LYS A 9 -13.05 13.68 -10.70
N PRO A 10 -13.72 14.04 -9.59
CA PRO A 10 -13.22 15.07 -8.68
C PRO A 10 -11.79 14.77 -8.24
N VAL A 11 -10.95 15.80 -8.12
CA VAL A 11 -9.53 15.65 -7.72
C VAL A 11 -9.38 14.85 -6.42
N ALA A 12 -10.26 15.09 -5.44
CA ALA A 12 -10.28 14.36 -4.19
C ALA A 12 -10.51 12.84 -4.37
N GLN A 13 -11.33 12.46 -5.35
CA GLN A 13 -11.59 11.06 -5.67
C GLN A 13 -10.39 10.42 -6.35
N VAL A 14 -9.69 11.14 -7.24
CA VAL A 14 -8.45 10.66 -7.88
C VAL A 14 -7.34 10.45 -6.84
N ILE A 15 -7.17 11.40 -5.92
CA ILE A 15 -6.19 11.29 -4.83
C ILE A 15 -6.51 10.09 -3.93
N SER A 16 -7.78 9.91 -3.55
CA SER A 16 -8.24 8.77 -2.76
C SER A 16 -7.95 7.45 -3.47
N ASP A 17 -8.34 7.31 -4.74
CA ASP A 17 -8.13 6.10 -5.53
C ASP A 17 -6.62 5.75 -5.60
N ASN A 18 -5.76 6.75 -5.83
CA ASN A 18 -4.31 6.56 -5.88
C ASN A 18 -3.71 6.17 -4.52
N LEU A 19 -4.19 6.75 -3.42
CA LEU A 19 -3.71 6.43 -2.08
C LEU A 19 -4.06 4.99 -1.70
N TRP A 20 -5.25 4.51 -2.07
CA TRP A 20 -5.62 3.10 -1.89
C TRP A 20 -4.73 2.16 -2.69
N MET A 21 -4.30 2.53 -3.90
CA MET A 21 -3.43 1.69 -4.74
C MET A 21 -1.94 1.79 -4.40
N SER A 22 -1.53 2.83 -3.69
CA SER A 22 -0.12 3.08 -3.34
C SER A 22 0.60 1.94 -2.60
N PRO A 23 -0.04 1.11 -1.75
CA PRO A 23 0.63 -0.02 -1.09
C PRO A 23 1.26 -1.01 -2.06
N GLY A 24 0.71 -1.16 -3.27
CA GLY A 24 1.31 -1.99 -4.30
C GLY A 24 2.72 -1.53 -4.69
N LEU A 25 2.97 -0.22 -4.71
CA LEU A 25 4.30 0.34 -4.98
C LEU A 25 5.28 0.07 -3.84
N PHE A 26 4.82 0.14 -2.58
CA PHE A 26 5.66 -0.18 -1.42
C PHE A 26 6.00 -1.67 -1.36
N ILE A 27 5.05 -2.55 -1.68
CA ILE A 27 5.29 -4.00 -1.81
C ILE A 27 6.32 -4.24 -2.91
N ALA A 28 6.16 -3.63 -4.09
CA ALA A 28 7.08 -3.80 -5.20
C ALA A 28 8.51 -3.31 -4.86
N ALA A 29 8.62 -2.13 -4.23
CA ALA A 29 9.91 -1.58 -3.82
C ALA A 29 10.59 -2.47 -2.76
N SER A 30 9.84 -2.93 -1.75
CA SER A 30 10.33 -3.88 -0.75
C SER A 30 10.77 -5.20 -1.39
N PHE A 31 10.02 -5.70 -2.37
CA PHE A 31 10.33 -6.95 -3.07
C PHE A 31 11.63 -6.85 -3.85
N VAL A 32 11.83 -5.76 -4.59
CA VAL A 32 13.08 -5.49 -5.32
C VAL A 32 14.26 -5.46 -4.35
N GLN A 33 14.07 -4.83 -3.19
CA GLN A 33 15.11 -4.74 -2.18
C GLN A 33 15.51 -6.11 -1.61
N PHE A 34 14.53 -6.93 -1.22
CA PHE A 34 14.77 -8.28 -0.69
C PHE A 34 15.29 -9.27 -1.74
N SER A 35 14.83 -9.17 -2.99
CA SER A 35 15.04 -10.23 -3.99
C SER A 35 16.15 -9.92 -4.98
N VAL A 36 16.34 -8.65 -5.35
CA VAL A 36 17.22 -8.26 -6.46
C VAL A 36 18.54 -7.69 -5.94
N LEU A 37 18.48 -6.76 -4.99
CA LEU A 37 19.68 -6.01 -4.57
C LEU A 37 20.57 -6.79 -3.60
N LYS A 38 20.01 -7.73 -2.82
CA LYS A 38 20.72 -8.69 -1.94
C LYS A 38 21.98 -8.14 -1.24
N HIS A 39 21.92 -6.90 -0.77
CA HIS A 39 23.06 -6.23 -0.17
C HIS A 39 23.05 -6.46 1.34
N PRO A 40 24.17 -6.88 1.97
CA PRO A 40 24.25 -7.04 3.42
C PRO A 40 23.80 -5.76 4.13
N GLY A 41 22.85 -5.88 5.06
CA GLY A 41 22.29 -4.78 5.85
C GLY A 41 21.15 -3.99 5.19
N TRP A 42 20.80 -4.25 3.92
CA TRP A 42 19.70 -3.52 3.26
C TRP A 42 18.31 -4.10 3.51
N ASP A 43 18.23 -5.33 4.01
CA ASP A 43 16.96 -5.98 4.37
C ASP A 43 16.19 -5.21 5.43
N ARG A 44 16.90 -4.53 6.34
CA ARG A 44 16.28 -3.65 7.33
C ARG A 44 15.51 -2.51 6.67
N TYR A 45 16.05 -1.93 5.60
CA TYR A 45 15.37 -0.89 4.83
C TYR A 45 14.20 -1.46 4.03
N ALA A 46 14.31 -2.69 3.52
CA ALA A 46 13.21 -3.38 2.84
C ALA A 46 12.00 -3.58 3.76
N TRP A 47 12.25 -3.90 5.04
CA TRP A 47 11.23 -3.96 6.09
C TRP A 47 10.60 -2.60 6.36
N TRP A 48 11.40 -1.53 6.47
CA TRP A 48 10.85 -0.18 6.65
C TRP A 48 9.99 0.29 5.48
N ILE A 49 10.41 0.00 4.24
CA ILE A 49 9.63 0.30 3.03
C ILE A 49 8.30 -0.45 3.06
N TYR A 50 8.33 -1.74 3.42
CA TYR A 50 7.11 -2.53 3.58
C TYR A 50 6.17 -1.95 4.66
N LEU A 51 6.70 -1.62 5.84
CA LEU A 51 5.93 -1.03 6.94
C LEU A 51 5.34 0.33 6.54
N ALA A 52 6.07 1.15 5.79
CA ALA A 52 5.55 2.41 5.25
C ALA A 52 4.35 2.19 4.31
N GLY A 53 4.28 1.05 3.61
CA GLY A 53 3.14 0.67 2.78
C GLY A 53 1.82 0.50 3.54
N TRP A 54 1.85 0.30 4.85
CA TRP A 54 0.64 0.25 5.69
C TRP A 54 0.07 1.64 6.01
N VAL A 55 0.88 2.69 5.95
CA VAL A 55 0.49 4.04 6.37
C VAL A 55 -0.65 4.60 5.52
N PRO A 56 -0.60 4.62 4.17
CA PRO A 56 -1.68 5.17 3.36
C PRO A 56 -3.05 4.49 3.57
N PRO A 57 -3.19 3.15 3.51
CA PRO A 57 -4.48 2.51 3.68
C PRO A 57 -4.98 2.59 5.13
N ALA A 58 -4.10 2.60 6.13
CA ALA A 58 -4.49 2.81 7.52
C ALA A 58 -5.03 4.22 7.76
N LEU A 59 -4.34 5.25 7.27
CA LEU A 59 -4.82 6.64 7.35
C LEU A 59 -6.15 6.81 6.61
N MET A 60 -6.30 6.20 5.43
CA MET A 60 -7.55 6.23 4.69
C MET A 60 -8.68 5.49 5.42
N LEU A 61 -8.40 4.36 6.04
CA LEU A 61 -9.39 3.62 6.83
C LEU A 61 -9.87 4.45 8.04
N LEU A 62 -8.94 5.08 8.76
CA LEU A 62 -9.26 6.00 9.86
C LEU A 62 -10.07 7.20 9.39
N TRP A 63 -9.68 7.80 8.26
CA TRP A 63 -10.39 8.93 7.66
C TRP A 63 -11.80 8.56 7.20
N SER A 64 -11.95 7.41 6.54
CA SER A 64 -13.25 6.84 6.15
C SER A 64 -14.13 6.58 7.37
N GLY A 65 -13.54 6.03 8.45
CA GLY A 65 -14.24 5.83 9.73
C GLY A 65 -14.71 7.15 10.35
N ALA A 66 -13.84 8.14 10.43
CA ALA A 66 -14.16 9.47 10.96
C ALA A 66 -15.26 10.18 10.16
N ARG A 67 -15.26 10.02 8.84
CA ARG A 67 -16.26 10.61 7.94
C ARG A 67 -17.50 9.74 7.72
N ARG A 68 -17.56 8.54 8.33
CA ARG A 68 -18.58 7.51 8.06
C ARG A 68 -18.75 7.22 6.55
N ALA A 69 -17.68 7.39 5.79
CA ALA A 69 -17.64 7.13 4.36
C ALA A 69 -17.29 5.67 4.12
N LYS A 70 -17.97 5.03 3.16
CA LYS A 70 -17.67 3.65 2.80
C LYS A 70 -16.29 3.59 2.11
N PRO A 71 -15.37 2.71 2.55
CA PRO A 71 -14.13 2.47 1.81
C PRO A 71 -14.46 1.86 0.43
N PRO A 72 -13.56 2.01 -0.56
CA PRO A 72 -13.75 1.41 -1.88
C PRO A 72 -13.74 -0.12 -1.79
N GLN A 73 -14.43 -0.79 -2.73
CA GLN A 73 -14.54 -2.26 -2.76
C GLN A 73 -13.16 -2.97 -2.81
N GLY A 74 -12.13 -2.32 -3.34
CA GLY A 74 -10.77 -2.88 -3.41
C GLY A 74 -9.97 -2.79 -2.09
N ALA A 75 -10.44 -2.02 -1.09
CA ALA A 75 -9.70 -1.83 0.16
C ALA A 75 -9.33 -3.14 0.88
N PRO A 76 -10.24 -4.14 1.04
CA PRO A 76 -9.90 -5.41 1.68
C PRO A 76 -8.81 -6.17 0.93
N VAL A 77 -8.80 -6.10 -0.41
CA VAL A 77 -7.79 -6.79 -1.24
C VAL A 77 -6.40 -6.22 -0.99
N ILE A 78 -6.30 -4.89 -0.85
CA ILE A 78 -5.03 -4.21 -0.58
C ILE A 78 -4.47 -4.63 0.80
N PHE A 79 -5.31 -4.66 1.83
CA PHE A 79 -4.90 -5.15 3.15
C PHE A 79 -4.52 -6.64 3.14
N ALA A 80 -5.25 -7.47 2.40
CA ALA A 80 -4.92 -8.88 2.24
C ALA A 80 -3.56 -9.06 1.56
N LEU A 81 -3.27 -8.30 0.49
CA LEU A 81 -1.99 -8.33 -0.20
C LEU A 81 -0.83 -7.91 0.73
N LEU A 82 -0.99 -6.83 1.48
CA LEU A 82 0.00 -6.39 2.47
C LEU A 82 0.25 -7.48 3.51
N ALA A 83 -0.81 -8.05 4.10
CA ALA A 83 -0.70 -9.09 5.11
C ALA A 83 -0.04 -10.37 4.58
N ILE A 84 -0.48 -10.87 3.42
CA ILE A 84 0.10 -12.06 2.79
C ILE A 84 1.57 -11.82 2.47
N TYR A 85 1.91 -10.68 1.86
CA TYR A 85 3.29 -10.35 1.53
C TYR A 85 4.16 -10.31 2.79
N GLY A 86 3.72 -9.62 3.84
CA GLY A 86 4.45 -9.56 5.11
C GLY A 86 4.63 -10.91 5.80
N ILE A 87 3.63 -11.80 5.72
CA ILE A 87 3.76 -13.18 6.23
C ILE A 87 4.81 -13.94 5.42
N VAL A 88 4.71 -13.89 4.09
CA VAL A 88 5.64 -14.61 3.20
C VAL A 88 7.07 -14.12 3.39
N THR A 89 7.30 -12.80 3.34
CA THR A 89 8.64 -12.25 3.56
C THR A 89 9.09 -12.44 5.00
N GLY A 90 8.17 -12.41 5.96
CA GLY A 90 8.46 -12.66 7.37
C GLY A 90 9.01 -14.06 7.58
N VAL A 91 8.40 -15.07 6.97
CA VAL A 91 8.90 -16.45 7.04
C VAL A 91 10.24 -16.59 6.33
N LEU A 92 10.40 -16.00 5.15
CA LEU A 92 11.61 -16.14 4.33
C LEU A 92 12.80 -15.32 4.82
N GLN A 93 12.57 -14.20 5.50
CA GLN A 93 13.57 -13.20 5.87
C GLN A 93 13.51 -12.85 7.38
N HIS A 94 13.08 -13.79 8.22
CA HIS A 94 12.86 -13.56 9.66
C HIS A 94 14.12 -13.08 10.40
N ASP A 95 15.30 -13.59 10.01
CA ASP A 95 16.59 -13.21 10.61
C ASP A 95 16.95 -11.73 10.38
N SER A 96 16.36 -11.12 9.36
CA SER A 96 16.62 -9.74 8.96
C SER A 96 15.58 -8.75 9.51
N PHE A 97 14.60 -9.24 10.29
CA PHE A 97 13.53 -8.39 10.81
C PHE A 97 14.08 -7.37 11.83
N PRO A 98 13.73 -6.07 11.72
CA PRO A 98 14.16 -5.06 12.68
C PRO A 98 13.45 -5.25 14.03
N LEU A 99 14.06 -6.02 14.94
CA LEU A 99 13.77 -5.98 16.38
C LEU A 99 14.78 -5.09 17.11
#